data_AF-A0A6F9CLA2-F1
#
_entry.id   AF-A0A6F9CLA2-F1
#
_cell.length_a   1.000
_cell.length_b   1.000
_cell.length_c   1.000
_cell.angle_alpha   90.00
_cell.angle_beta   90.00
_cell.angle_gamma   90.00
#
_symmetry.space_group_name_H-M   'P 1'
#
loop_
_entity.id
_entity.type
_entity.pdbx_description
1 polymer ?
#
loop_
_entity_poly.entity_id
_entity_poly.type
_entity_poly.pdbx_seq_one_letter_code
_entity_poly.pdbx_strand_id
1 'polypeptide(L)'
;MKAVCSSINEAKRQMEKLEVLEEWQSHIEGWEGSNITDTCTEMLMHGVLLKISAGNIQERIFFLFDNLLVYCKKKNRLNNGWKIHNTAKNKWFVCMAKTPEEKQEWLEAILKERERRKTLRLGMEQDTWVMVSEKGEKLYHLMTKQGHLIKDRKRKLTTFPKCFLGRKTSLPDL
;
A
#
# COMPACT_ATOMS: atom_id res chain seq x y z
N MET A 1 30.37 29.33 -42.67
CA MET A 1 30.49 29.56 -41.22
C MET A 1 29.13 29.47 -40.49
N LYS A 2 28.06 30.17 -40.94
CA LYS A 2 26.73 30.13 -40.30
C LYS A 2 26.11 28.72 -40.19
N ALA A 3 26.23 27.89 -41.22
CA ALA A 3 25.68 26.53 -41.21
C ALA A 3 26.33 25.64 -40.13
N VAL A 4 27.66 25.71 -39.99
CA VAL A 4 28.41 24.93 -38.97
C VAL A 4 27.99 25.35 -37.56
N CYS A 5 27.91 26.66 -37.29
CA CYS A 5 27.44 27.16 -35.99
C CYS A 5 26.00 26.74 -35.68
N SER A 6 25.12 26.74 -36.70
CA SER A 6 23.73 26.29 -36.53
C SER A 6 23.64 24.81 -36.20
N SER A 7 24.37 23.95 -36.92
CA SER A 7 24.40 22.50 -36.66
C SER A 7 24.94 22.17 -35.28
N ILE A 8 25.98 22.87 -34.82
CA ILE A 8 26.51 22.71 -33.45
C ILE A 8 25.48 23.11 -32.40
N ASN A 9 24.80 24.25 -32.61
CA ASN A 9 23.81 24.74 -31.66
C ASN A 9 22.57 23.82 -31.58
N GLU A 10 22.16 23.25 -32.71
CA GLU A 10 21.04 22.31 -32.78
C GLU A 10 21.41 20.95 -32.17
N ALA A 11 22.62 20.44 -32.42
CA ALA A 11 23.13 19.24 -31.78
C ALA A 11 23.17 19.39 -30.25
N LYS A 12 23.62 20.54 -29.74
CA LYS A 12 23.62 20.84 -28.31
C LYS A 12 22.20 20.84 -27.73
N ARG A 13 21.25 21.49 -28.40
CA ARG A 13 19.85 21.50 -27.98
C ARG A 13 19.24 20.09 -27.93
N GLN A 14 19.60 19.22 -28.87
CA GLN A 14 19.15 17.83 -28.86
C GLN A 14 19.74 17.05 -27.69
N MET A 15 21.02 17.25 -27.37
CA MET A 15 21.62 16.64 -26.17
C MET A 15 20.91 17.08 -24.88
N GLU A 16 20.63 18.38 -24.73
CA GLU A 16 19.91 18.92 -23.56
C GLU A 16 18.51 18.29 -23.41
N LYS A 17 17.81 18.00 -24.52
CA LYS A 17 16.52 17.30 -24.48
C LYS A 17 16.65 15.85 -23.97
N LEU A 18 17.68 15.13 -24.43
CA LEU A 18 17.91 13.74 -24.03
C LEU A 18 18.31 13.64 -22.55
N GLU A 19 19.12 14.58 -22.05
CA GLU A 19 19.49 14.65 -20.62
C GLU A 19 18.25 14.82 -19.73
N VAL A 20 17.29 15.66 -20.13
CA VAL A 20 16.02 15.84 -19.40
C VAL A 20 15.19 14.56 -19.37
N LEU A 21 15.17 13.79 -20.47
CA LEU A 21 14.47 12.51 -20.52
C LEU A 21 15.14 11.44 -19.65
N GLU A 22 16.46 11.39 -19.64
CA GLU A 22 17.24 10.47 -18.80
C GLU A 22 17.07 10.79 -17.32
N GLU A 23 17.17 12.07 -16.94
CA GLU A 23 16.90 12.53 -15.58
C GLU A 23 15.46 12.18 -15.18
N TRP A 24 14.48 12.41 -16.06
CA TRP A 24 13.09 12.04 -15.80
C TRP A 24 12.92 10.53 -15.56
N GLN A 25 13.53 9.67 -16.39
CA GLN A 25 13.44 8.21 -16.21
C GLN A 25 14.05 7.77 -14.88
N SER A 26 15.13 8.41 -14.43
CA SER A 26 15.80 8.10 -13.16
C SER A 26 14.89 8.27 -11.92
N HIS A 27 13.86 9.11 -12.02
CA HIS A 27 12.88 9.32 -10.95
C HIS A 27 11.80 8.21 -10.88
N ILE A 28 11.79 7.26 -11.81
CA ILE A 28 10.79 6.19 -11.90
C ILE A 28 11.31 4.92 -11.21
N GLU A 29 10.71 4.58 -10.08
CA GLU A 29 10.96 3.31 -9.40
C GLU A 29 10.38 2.13 -10.19
N GLY A 30 11.19 1.09 -10.42
CA GLY A 30 10.75 -0.15 -11.05
C GLY A 30 10.52 -0.04 -12.56
N TRP A 31 11.36 0.72 -13.26
CA TRP A 31 11.35 0.78 -14.73
C TRP A 31 11.54 -0.61 -15.35
N GLU A 32 10.76 -0.90 -16.40
CA GLU A 32 10.83 -2.13 -17.19
C GLU A 32 10.94 -1.79 -18.68
N GLY A 33 11.85 -2.43 -19.40
CA GLY A 33 12.10 -2.18 -20.83
C GLY A 33 13.42 -1.47 -21.12
N SER A 34 13.60 -1.02 -22.36
CA SER A 34 14.76 -0.22 -22.80
C SER A 34 14.72 1.20 -22.22
N ASN A 35 15.82 1.94 -22.35
CA ASN A 35 15.82 3.34 -21.93
C ASN A 35 14.94 4.16 -22.86
N ILE A 36 14.37 5.24 -22.32
CA ILE A 36 13.47 6.11 -23.06
C ILE A 36 14.20 6.82 -24.20
N THR A 37 15.45 7.21 -23.98
CA THR A 37 16.32 7.87 -24.97
C THR A 37 16.72 6.95 -26.13
N ASP A 38 16.54 5.63 -26.00
CA ASP A 38 16.79 4.69 -27.11
C ASP A 38 15.74 4.82 -28.22
N THR A 39 14.54 5.31 -27.89
CA THR A 39 13.38 5.33 -28.80
C THR A 39 12.70 6.68 -28.91
N CYS A 40 12.85 7.54 -27.92
CA CYS A 40 12.12 8.80 -27.79
C CYS A 40 13.06 9.99 -27.67
N THR A 41 12.67 11.12 -28.27
CA THR A 41 13.47 12.35 -28.27
C THR A 41 12.81 13.52 -27.53
N GLU A 42 11.49 13.47 -27.33
CA GLU A 42 10.80 14.45 -26.49
C GLU A 42 9.53 13.92 -25.82
N MET A 43 9.18 14.55 -24.71
CA MET A 43 7.88 14.39 -24.06
C MET A 43 6.88 15.38 -24.64
N LEU A 44 5.78 14.87 -25.18
CA LEU A 44 4.73 15.66 -25.83
C LEU A 44 3.66 16.15 -24.84
N MET A 45 3.29 15.30 -23.88
CA MET A 45 2.23 15.60 -22.92
C MET A 45 2.34 14.73 -21.67
N HIS A 46 1.92 15.27 -20.52
CA HIS A 46 1.71 14.46 -19.33
C HIS A 46 0.48 14.91 -18.55
N GLY A 47 -0.13 14.01 -17.78
CA GLY A 47 -1.35 14.32 -17.03
C GLY A 47 -1.92 13.16 -16.25
N VAL A 48 -2.85 13.46 -15.34
CA VAL A 48 -3.57 12.44 -14.56
C VAL A 48 -4.80 11.99 -15.34
N LEU A 49 -4.95 10.67 -15.54
CA LEU A 49 -6.11 10.06 -16.20
C LEU A 49 -6.61 8.85 -15.42
N LEU A 50 -7.87 8.49 -15.67
CA LEU A 50 -8.47 7.25 -15.18
C LEU A 50 -8.28 6.13 -16.21
N LYS A 51 -7.52 5.11 -15.84
CA LYS A 51 -7.33 3.86 -16.60
C LYS A 51 -8.32 2.81 -16.14
N ILE A 52 -9.01 2.15 -17.06
CA ILE A 52 -9.86 0.99 -16.77
C ILE A 52 -9.15 -0.27 -17.22
N SER A 53 -8.99 -1.25 -16.34
CA SER A 53 -8.44 -2.57 -16.69
C SER A 53 -9.11 -3.68 -15.89
N ALA A 54 -9.63 -4.69 -16.58
CA ALA A 54 -10.35 -5.83 -15.98
C ALA A 54 -11.44 -5.39 -14.96
N GLY A 55 -12.22 -4.37 -15.32
CA GLY A 55 -13.30 -3.82 -14.49
C GLY A 55 -12.85 -2.91 -13.34
N ASN A 56 -11.54 -2.70 -13.14
CA ASN A 56 -11.02 -1.81 -12.10
C ASN A 56 -10.66 -0.45 -12.69
N ILE A 57 -11.25 0.62 -12.12
CA ILE A 57 -10.88 2.00 -12.41
C ILE A 57 -9.65 2.39 -11.57
N GLN A 58 -8.64 2.94 -12.21
CA GLN A 58 -7.34 3.25 -11.62
C GLN A 58 -6.86 4.64 -12.04
N GLU A 59 -6.63 5.54 -11.08
CA GLU A 59 -5.98 6.82 -11.36
C GLU A 59 -4.47 6.60 -11.60
N ARG A 60 -3.96 7.08 -12.74
CA ARG A 60 -2.55 6.96 -13.16
C ARG A 60 -2.08 8.28 -13.76
N ILE A 61 -0.78 8.53 -13.67
CA ILE A 61 -0.14 9.63 -14.38
C ILE A 61 0.38 9.07 -15.70
N PHE A 62 -0.02 9.66 -16.81
CA PHE A 62 0.42 9.29 -18.16
C PHE A 62 1.46 10.29 -18.66
N PHE A 63 2.40 9.79 -19.44
CA PHE A 63 3.48 10.54 -20.10
C PHE A 63 3.55 10.06 -21.55
N LEU A 64 3.18 10.93 -22.47
CA LEU A 64 3.22 10.70 -23.91
C LEU A 64 4.52 11.25 -24.47
N PHE A 65 5.25 10.40 -25.17
CA PHE A 65 6.45 10.71 -25.94
C PHE A 65 6.16 10.50 -27.42
N ASP A 66 7.06 10.96 -28.29
CA ASP A 66 6.99 10.80 -29.75
C ASP A 66 6.76 9.36 -30.22
N ASN A 67 7.33 8.35 -29.53
CA ASN A 67 7.19 6.94 -29.92
C ASN A 67 6.69 6.01 -28.80
N LEU A 68 6.36 6.54 -27.62
CA LEU A 68 6.03 5.73 -26.45
C LEU A 68 4.98 6.39 -25.55
N LEU A 69 4.11 5.58 -24.95
CA LEU A 69 3.20 6.01 -23.90
C LEU A 69 3.53 5.26 -22.60
N VAL A 70 3.98 6.01 -21.60
CA VAL A 70 4.28 5.48 -20.27
C VAL A 70 3.19 5.89 -19.30
N TYR A 71 2.83 5.03 -18.35
CA TYR A 71 1.96 5.40 -17.24
C TYR A 71 2.48 4.89 -15.91
N CYS A 72 2.43 5.74 -14.89
CA CYS A 72 2.95 5.46 -13.57
C CYS A 72 1.82 5.48 -12.53
N LYS A 73 1.99 4.68 -11.48
CA LYS A 73 1.17 4.81 -10.27
C LYS A 73 1.83 5.85 -9.37
N LYS A 74 1.12 6.92 -9.03
CA LYS A 74 1.61 7.91 -8.07
C LYS A 74 1.96 7.20 -6.76
N LYS A 75 3.17 7.43 -6.25
CA LYS A 75 3.59 6.97 -4.93
C LYS A 75 2.73 7.69 -3.90
N ASN A 76 1.66 7.03 -3.47
CA ASN A 76 0.98 7.45 -2.25
C ASN A 76 1.96 7.15 -1.12
N ARG A 77 2.63 8.19 -0.62
CA ARG A 77 3.06 8.17 0.78
C ARG A 77 1.77 7.90 1.55
N LEU A 78 1.59 6.66 1.99
CA LEU A 78 0.48 6.29 2.87
C LEU A 78 0.77 7.00 4.19
N ASN A 79 0.47 8.30 4.22
CA ASN A 79 0.63 9.10 5.40
C ASN A 79 -0.23 8.44 6.47
N ASN A 80 0.35 8.29 7.65
CA ASN A 80 -0.36 7.76 8.82
C ASN A 80 -0.82 6.30 8.67
N GLY A 81 -0.16 5.50 7.79
CA GLY A 81 -0.42 4.07 7.64
C GLY A 81 0.39 3.16 8.57
N TRP A 82 -0.15 1.98 8.89
CA TRP A 82 0.56 0.85 9.51
C TRP A 82 0.05 -0.50 8.98
N LYS A 83 0.85 -1.56 9.16
CA LYS A 83 0.50 -2.93 8.74
C LYS A 83 0.14 -3.79 9.94
N ILE A 84 -0.85 -4.66 9.73
CA ILE A 84 -1.27 -5.67 10.69
C ILE A 84 -1.18 -7.04 10.01
N HIS A 85 -0.43 -7.95 10.62
CA HIS A 85 -0.36 -9.34 10.19
C HIS A 85 -1.37 -10.19 10.98
N ASN A 86 -2.20 -10.93 10.25
CA ASN A 86 -2.96 -12.04 10.81
C ASN A 86 -2.16 -13.33 10.58
N THR A 87 -1.54 -13.82 11.64
CA THR A 87 -0.72 -15.04 11.62
C THR A 87 -1.54 -16.29 11.31
N ALA A 88 -2.75 -16.41 11.85
CA ALA A 88 -3.62 -17.57 11.65
C ALA A 88 -4.09 -17.74 10.19
N LYS A 89 -4.24 -16.64 9.46
CA LYS A 89 -4.66 -16.64 8.05
C LYS A 89 -3.55 -16.29 7.07
N ASN A 90 -2.33 -16.14 7.57
CA ASN A 90 -1.17 -15.61 6.85
C ASN A 90 -1.50 -14.43 5.91
N LYS A 91 -2.25 -13.44 6.43
CA LYS A 91 -2.76 -12.32 5.63
C LYS A 91 -2.37 -10.98 6.23
N TRP A 92 -1.89 -10.08 5.38
CA TRP A 92 -1.56 -8.71 5.73
C TRP A 92 -2.72 -7.76 5.48
N PHE A 93 -2.90 -6.82 6.40
CA PHE A 93 -3.84 -5.72 6.28
C PHE A 93 -3.09 -4.40 6.43
N VAL A 94 -3.52 -3.39 5.70
CA VAL A 94 -3.03 -2.02 5.83
C VAL A 94 -4.13 -1.21 6.50
N CYS A 95 -3.78 -0.51 7.58
CA CYS A 95 -4.64 0.45 8.25
C CYS A 95 -4.06 1.86 8.04
N MET A 96 -4.93 2.87 8.00
CA MET A 96 -4.54 4.26 7.85
C MET A 96 -5.40 5.11 8.77
N ALA A 97 -4.76 6.05 9.48
CA ALA A 97 -5.43 7.09 10.25
C ALA A 97 -5.58 8.37 9.41
N LYS A 98 -6.49 9.24 9.81
CA LYS A 98 -6.67 10.55 9.15
C LYS A 98 -5.51 11.48 9.49
N THR A 99 -5.01 11.42 10.73
CA THR A 99 -3.92 12.27 11.22
C THR A 99 -2.77 11.42 11.81
N PRO A 100 -1.55 11.98 11.90
CA PRO A 100 -0.43 11.26 12.53
C PRO A 100 -0.64 11.01 14.02
N GLU A 101 -1.35 11.91 14.71
CA GLU A 101 -1.70 11.78 16.14
C GLU A 101 -2.61 10.57 16.36
N GLU A 102 -3.68 10.43 15.55
CA GLU A 102 -4.59 9.29 15.61
C GLU A 102 -3.83 7.97 15.35
N LYS A 103 -2.91 7.95 14.38
CA LYS A 103 -2.04 6.77 14.16
C LYS A 103 -1.24 6.44 15.43
N GLN A 104 -0.67 7.44 16.09
CA GLN A 104 0.15 7.23 17.27
C GLN A 104 -0.68 6.66 18.42
N GLU A 105 -1.87 7.21 18.68
CA GLU A 105 -2.82 6.70 19.68
C GLU A 105 -3.16 5.23 19.43
N TRP A 106 -3.45 4.85 18.18
CA TRP A 106 -3.71 3.46 17.82
C TRP A 106 -2.53 2.54 18.10
N LEU A 107 -1.31 2.96 17.75
CA LEU A 107 -0.10 2.16 17.98
C LEU A 107 0.18 1.99 19.48
N GLU A 108 0.01 3.04 20.27
CA GLU A 108 0.16 3.00 21.73
C GLU A 108 -0.88 2.11 22.39
N ALA A 109 -2.15 2.21 21.99
CA ALA A 109 -3.22 1.35 22.47
C ALA A 109 -2.92 -0.14 22.19
N ILE A 110 -2.42 -0.46 20.99
CA ILE A 110 -2.01 -1.83 20.63
C ILE A 110 -0.85 -2.31 21.51
N LEU A 111 0.14 -1.46 21.77
CA LEU A 111 1.28 -1.82 22.63
C LEU A 111 0.85 -2.05 24.08
N LYS A 112 0.04 -1.14 24.62
CA LYS A 112 -0.51 -1.22 25.98
C LYS A 112 -1.36 -2.49 26.18
N GLU A 113 -2.17 -2.83 25.18
CA GLU A 113 -2.98 -4.04 25.17
C GLU A 113 -2.10 -5.30 25.22
N ARG A 114 -1.03 -5.34 24.43
CA ARG A 114 -0.09 -6.47 24.47
C ARG A 114 0.62 -6.59 25.79
N GLU A 115 1.03 -5.48 26.39
CA GLU A 115 1.70 -5.51 27.68
C GLU A 115 0.76 -6.00 28.77
N ARG A 116 -0.50 -5.53 28.77
CA ARG A 116 -1.55 -6.07 29.65
C ARG A 116 -1.76 -7.57 29.46
N ARG A 117 -1.71 -8.09 28.23
CA ARG A 117 -1.80 -9.54 27.98
C ARG A 117 -0.60 -10.32 28.51
N LYS A 118 0.60 -9.74 28.50
CA LYS A 118 1.79 -10.39 29.07
C LYS A 118 1.69 -10.45 30.59
N THR A 119 1.22 -9.38 31.24
CA THR A 119 1.03 -9.37 32.70
C THR A 119 -0.08 -10.34 33.14
N LEU A 120 -1.15 -10.49 32.35
CA LEU A 120 -2.22 -11.47 32.59
C LEU A 120 -1.76 -12.93 32.46
N ARG A 121 -0.75 -13.23 31.63
CA ARG A 121 -0.18 -14.59 31.54
C ARG A 121 0.53 -15.05 32.81
N LEU A 122 0.77 -14.16 33.77
CA LEU A 122 1.37 -14.45 35.07
C LEU A 122 0.34 -14.56 36.20
N GLY A 123 -0.97 -14.54 35.91
CA GLY A 123 -2.05 -14.60 36.91
C GLY A 123 -3.17 -15.59 36.59
N MET A 124 -3.91 -15.99 37.63
CA MET A 124 -4.99 -16.99 37.65
C MET A 124 -6.22 -16.66 36.78
N GLU A 125 -6.28 -15.49 36.12
CA GLU A 125 -7.40 -15.06 35.26
C GLU A 125 -7.49 -15.79 33.91
N GLN A 126 -6.51 -16.64 33.59
CA GLN A 126 -6.45 -17.37 32.33
C GLN A 126 -7.58 -18.41 32.21
N ASP A 127 -7.95 -19.07 33.32
CA ASP A 127 -8.99 -20.10 33.32
C ASP A 127 -10.36 -19.52 32.99
N THR A 128 -10.69 -18.34 33.49
CA THR A 128 -11.95 -17.65 33.19
C THR A 128 -12.05 -17.23 31.72
N TRP A 129 -10.96 -16.72 31.12
CA TRP A 129 -10.94 -16.31 29.71
C TRP A 129 -10.93 -17.50 28.74
N VAL A 130 -10.19 -18.58 29.06
CA VAL A 130 -10.20 -19.82 28.28
C VAL A 130 -11.59 -20.46 28.33
N MET A 131 -12.22 -20.51 29.50
CA MET A 131 -13.58 -21.03 29.68
C MET A 131 -14.65 -20.24 28.91
N VAL A 132 -14.53 -18.90 28.86
CA VAL A 132 -15.45 -18.05 28.07
C VAL A 132 -15.25 -18.29 26.57
N SER A 133 -14.01 -18.50 26.12
CA SER A 133 -13.71 -18.84 24.73
C SER A 133 -14.27 -20.22 24.33
N GLU A 134 -14.11 -21.23 25.18
CA GLU A 134 -14.59 -22.60 24.91
C GLU A 134 -16.12 -22.70 24.88
N LYS A 135 -16.82 -22.02 25.81
CA LYS A 135 -18.29 -21.95 25.78
C LYS A 135 -18.79 -21.17 24.56
N GLY A 136 -18.09 -20.09 24.18
CA GLY A 136 -18.40 -19.31 22.98
C GLY A 136 -18.20 -20.10 21.68
N GLU A 137 -17.15 -20.92 21.58
CA GLU A 137 -16.91 -21.78 20.42
C GLU A 137 -17.96 -22.89 20.27
N LYS A 138 -18.36 -23.52 21.38
CA LYS A 138 -19.44 -24.51 21.39
C LYS A 138 -20.76 -23.91 20.91
N LEU A 139 -21.09 -22.70 21.38
CA LEU A 139 -22.29 -21.98 20.94
C LEU A 139 -22.23 -21.62 19.45
N TYR A 140 -21.07 -21.15 18.96
CA TYR A 140 -20.86 -20.84 17.54
C TYR A 140 -21.03 -22.08 16.63
N HIS A 141 -20.51 -23.24 17.05
CA HIS A 141 -20.68 -24.49 16.31
C HIS A 141 -22.14 -24.97 16.30
N LEU A 142 -22.88 -24.73 17.39
CA LEU A 142 -24.31 -25.02 17.45
C LEU A 142 -25.10 -24.09 16.50
N MET A 143 -24.79 -22.80 16.50
CA MET A 143 -25.45 -21.82 15.63
C MET A 143 -25.12 -22.00 14.14
N THR A 144 -23.95 -22.53 13.80
CA THR A 144 -23.58 -22.79 12.39
C THR A 144 -24.17 -24.08 11.82
N LYS A 145 -24.64 -25.02 12.66
CA LYS A 145 -25.32 -26.25 12.23
C LYS A 145 -26.81 -26.08 11.91
N GLN A 146 -27.49 -25.07 12.46
CA GLN A 146 -28.89 -24.78 12.14
C GLN A 146 -29.00 -23.89 10.89
N GLY A 147 -29.17 -24.53 9.73
CA GLY A 147 -29.13 -23.92 8.40
C GLY A 147 -30.30 -23.00 7.98
N HIS A 148 -31.04 -22.39 8.92
CA HIS A 148 -32.26 -21.62 8.59
C HIS A 148 -32.40 -20.25 9.27
N LEU A 149 -31.30 -19.60 9.67
CA LEU A 149 -31.36 -18.20 10.10
C LEU A 149 -30.67 -17.27 9.10
N ILE A 150 -31.43 -16.26 8.71
CA ILE A 150 -31.15 -15.23 7.71
C ILE A 150 -29.70 -14.75 7.81
N LYS A 151 -28.91 -15.05 6.77
CA LYS A 151 -27.52 -14.56 6.65
C LYS A 151 -27.56 -13.10 6.23
N ASP A 152 -27.60 -12.22 7.22
CA ASP A 152 -27.30 -10.81 6.99
C ASP A 152 -25.85 -10.70 6.46
N ARG A 153 -25.70 -10.25 5.21
CA ARG A 153 -24.40 -10.06 4.55
C ARG A 153 -23.59 -8.91 5.18
N LYS A 154 -24.17 -8.16 6.12
CA LYS A 154 -23.53 -7.03 6.78
C LYS A 154 -23.42 -7.20 8.29
N ARG A 155 -22.58 -8.15 8.75
CA ARG A 155 -21.76 -8.06 9.98
C ARG A 155 -21.31 -9.47 10.35
N LYS A 156 -20.00 -9.71 10.28
CA LYS A 156 -19.38 -10.77 11.07
C LYS A 156 -18.70 -10.09 12.26
N LEU A 157 -19.40 -10.01 13.39
CA LEU A 157 -18.75 -9.89 14.69
C LEU A 157 -17.95 -11.16 14.90
N THR A 158 -16.65 -11.11 14.60
CA THR A 158 -15.76 -12.24 14.79
C THR A 158 -15.05 -12.11 16.14
N THR A 159 -15.53 -12.86 17.13
CA THR A 159 -14.78 -13.23 18.33
C THR A 159 -13.73 -14.28 17.95
N PHE A 160 -12.53 -13.83 17.62
CA PHE A 160 -11.32 -14.68 17.61
C PHE A 160 -10.38 -14.13 18.68
N PRO A 161 -9.52 -14.95 19.32
CA PRO A 161 -8.42 -14.43 20.13
C PRO A 161 -7.42 -13.76 19.19
N LYS A 162 -7.62 -12.47 18.91
CA LYS A 162 -6.79 -11.70 17.98
C LYS A 162 -5.47 -11.38 18.65
N CYS A 163 -4.44 -12.20 18.46
CA CYS A 163 -3.06 -11.80 18.67
C CYS A 163 -2.60 -10.99 17.46
N PHE A 164 -2.91 -9.69 17.47
CA PHE A 164 -2.31 -8.75 16.52
C PHE A 164 -0.84 -8.58 16.87
N LEU A 165 0.05 -9.13 16.05
CA LEU A 165 1.50 -8.89 16.11
C LEU A 165 1.89 -7.86 15.03
N GLY A 166 1.57 -6.59 15.26
CA GLY A 166 2.23 -5.47 14.60
C GLY A 166 3.68 -5.32 15.11
N ARG A 167 4.66 -5.56 14.24
CA ARG A 167 6.03 -5.04 14.43
C ARG A 167 6.03 -3.57 13.99
N LYS A 168 6.69 -2.69 14.75
CA LYS A 168 7.14 -1.40 14.23
C LYS A 168 8.18 -1.70 13.16
N THR A 169 7.79 -1.65 11.88
CA THR A 169 8.76 -1.34 10.83
C THR A 169 8.62 0.15 10.59
N SER A 170 9.48 0.94 11.23
CA SER A 170 9.80 2.27 10.73
C SER A 170 10.25 2.07 9.29
N LEU A 171 9.54 2.69 8.34
CA LEU A 171 10.15 2.94 7.05
C LEU A 171 11.38 3.83 7.35
N PRO A 172 12.57 3.52 6.81
CA PRO A 172 13.66 4.46 6.88
C PRO A 172 13.23 5.75 6.17
N ASP A 173 13.50 6.88 6.79
CA ASP A 173 13.29 8.18 6.19
C ASP A 173 14.14 8.28 4.91
N LEU A 174 13.44 8.37 3.77
CA LEU A 174 13.92 8.77 2.45
C LEU A 174 13.00 9.89 1.94
#